data_AF-A0A2A2QBV9-F1
#
_entry.id   AF-A0A2A2QBV9-F1
#
_cell.length_a   1.000
_cell.length_b   1.000
_cell.length_c   1.000
_cell.angle_alpha   90.00
_cell.angle_beta   90.00
_cell.angle_gamma   90.00
#
_symmetry.space_group_name_H-M   'P 1'
#
loop_
_entity.id
_entity.type
_entity.pdbx_description
1 polymer ?
#
loop_
_entity_poly.entity_id
_entity_poly.type
_entity_poly.pdbx_seq_one_letter_code
_entity_poly.pdbx_strand_id
1 'polypeptide(L)'
;MKTTLEIDDVLYREVMALSRMTGRTIEDLIAEGLWHVLSSPQENGRGLGEASGLAELRQWFKAADRAMKKALPGRGVREILEADRRRLEMP
;
A
#
# COMPACT_ATOMS: atom_id res chain seq x y z
N MET A 1 3.39 -21.07 -30.96
CA MET A 1 2.72 -20.20 -31.95
C MET A 1 3.39 -18.84 -31.89
N LYS A 2 3.52 -18.07 -32.97
CA LYS A 2 4.08 -16.70 -32.93
C LYS A 2 2.95 -15.69 -33.06
N THR A 3 2.95 -14.67 -32.19
CA THR A 3 1.96 -13.59 -32.17
C THR A 3 2.71 -12.27 -32.07
N THR A 4 2.27 -11.27 -32.85
CA THR A 4 2.79 -9.90 -32.77
C THR A 4 1.85 -9.09 -31.89
N LEU A 5 2.41 -8.36 -30.92
CA LEU A 5 1.70 -7.46 -30.03
C LEU A 5 2.19 -6.03 -30.25
N GLU A 6 1.26 -5.09 -30.38
CA GLU A 6 1.57 -3.67 -30.35
C GLU A 6 1.50 -3.20 -28.90
N ILE A 7 2.58 -2.61 -28.42
CA ILE A 7 2.70 -2.06 -27.07
C ILE A 7 3.29 -0.65 -27.15
N ASP A 8 2.91 0.19 -26.20
CA ASP A 8 3.43 1.54 -26.09
C ASP A 8 4.94 1.54 -25.78
N ASP A 9 5.67 2.51 -26.34
CA ASP A 9 7.12 2.66 -26.18
C ASP A 9 7.55 2.80 -24.72
N VAL A 10 6.72 3.43 -23.87
CA VAL A 10 7.00 3.57 -22.44
C VAL A 10 6.96 2.20 -21.78
N LEU A 11 5.91 1.43 -22.04
CA LEU A 11 5.76 0.08 -21.48
C LEU A 11 6.88 -0.84 -21.95
N TYR A 12 7.27 -0.75 -23.22
CA TYR A 12 8.40 -1.51 -23.74
C TYR A 12 9.71 -1.19 -23.01
N ARG A 13 9.99 0.10 -22.74
CA ARG A 13 11.18 0.52 -21.99
C ARG A 13 11.20 0.00 -20.56
N GLU A 14 10.05 0.00 -19.89
CA GLU A 14 9.93 -0.53 -18.53
C GLU A 14 10.18 -2.04 -18.48
N VAL A 15 9.58 -2.80 -19.40
CA VAL A 15 9.80 -4.26 -19.50
C VAL A 15 11.26 -4.57 -19.84
N MET A 16 11.88 -3.77 -20.72
CA MET A 16 13.31 -3.88 -21.03
C MET A 16 14.20 -3.62 -19.81
N ALA A 17 13.88 -2.61 -19.01
CA ALA A 17 14.60 -2.32 -17.78
C ALA A 17 14.46 -3.47 -16.78
N LEU A 18 13.23 -3.97 -16.59
CA LEU A 18 12.95 -5.09 -15.70
C LEU A 18 13.66 -6.38 -16.13
N SER A 19 13.70 -6.67 -17.43
CA SER A 19 14.45 -7.79 -18.00
C SER A 19 15.94 -7.71 -17.67
N ARG A 20 16.55 -6.53 -17.83
CA ARG A 20 17.98 -6.31 -17.48
C ARG A 20 18.26 -6.46 -15.99
N MET A 21 17.33 -5.99 -15.15
CA MET A 21 17.48 -6.07 -13.69
C MET A 21 17.34 -7.49 -13.15
N THR A 22 16.45 -8.28 -13.76
CA THR A 22 16.11 -9.63 -13.29
C THR A 22 16.87 -10.74 -14.01
N GLY A 23 17.51 -10.42 -15.14
CA GLY A 23 18.14 -11.40 -16.04
C GLY A 23 17.14 -12.30 -16.77
N ARG A 24 15.84 -12.01 -16.69
CA ARG A 24 14.78 -12.77 -17.37
C ARG A 24 14.56 -12.26 -18.79
N THR A 25 14.03 -13.10 -19.67
CA THR A 25 13.69 -12.67 -21.03
C THR A 25 12.39 -11.84 -21.04
N ILE A 26 12.24 -10.98 -22.04
CA ILE A 26 11.01 -10.21 -22.24
C ILE A 26 9.81 -11.14 -22.45
N GLU A 27 10.01 -12.24 -23.18
CA GLU A 27 8.96 -13.23 -23.46
C GLU A 27 8.44 -13.86 -22.16
N ASP A 28 9.34 -14.21 -21.23
CA ASP A 28 8.97 -14.77 -19.92
C ASP A 28 8.15 -13.76 -19.11
N LEU A 29 8.57 -12.49 -19.09
CA LEU A 29 7.87 -11.42 -18.36
C LEU A 29 6.48 -11.16 -18.94
N ILE A 30 6.35 -11.17 -20.27
CA ILE A 30 5.05 -11.02 -20.95
C ILE A 30 4.14 -12.23 -20.65
N ALA A 31 4.68 -13.45 -20.73
CA ALA A 31 3.92 -14.66 -20.43
C ALA A 31 3.44 -14.68 -18.96
N GLU A 32 4.31 -14.33 -18.01
CA GLU A 32 3.98 -14.20 -16.59
C GLU A 32 2.88 -13.16 -16.35
N GLY A 33 2.98 -11.98 -16.99
CA GLY A 33 1.95 -10.95 -16.92
C GLY A 33 0.59 -11.42 -17.46
N LEU A 34 0.59 -12.09 -18.62
CA LEU A 34 -0.64 -12.67 -19.21
C LEU A 34 -1.24 -13.74 -18.30
N TRP A 35 -0.42 -14.62 -17.74
CA TRP A 35 -0.86 -15.62 -16.77
C TRP A 35 -1.49 -14.98 -15.53
N HIS A 36 -0.89 -13.91 -14.99
CA HIS A 36 -1.46 -13.19 -13.85
C HIS A 36 -2.84 -12.58 -14.16
N VAL A 37 -3.02 -12.02 -15.35
CA VAL A 37 -4.31 -11.45 -15.77
C VAL A 37 -5.37 -12.55 -15.93
N LEU A 38 -5.01 -13.71 -16.47
CA LEU A 38 -5.93 -14.83 -16.69
C LEU A 38 -6.23 -15.64 -15.43
N SER A 39 -5.27 -15.72 -14.51
CA SER A 39 -5.37 -16.51 -13.27
C SER A 39 -5.93 -15.72 -12.09
N SER A 40 -5.93 -14.39 -12.19
CA SER A 40 -6.67 -13.57 -11.22
C SER A 40 -8.16 -13.81 -11.46
N PRO A 41 -8.94 -14.24 -10.45
CA PRO A 41 -10.39 -14.21 -10.55
C PRO A 41 -10.75 -12.80 -10.99
N GLN A 42 -11.58 -12.65 -12.03
CA GLN A 42 -12.06 -11.34 -12.41
C GLN A 42 -12.84 -10.76 -11.23
N GLU A 43 -12.16 -10.02 -10.36
CA GLU A 43 -12.76 -8.91 -9.64
C GLU A 43 -13.16 -7.92 -10.72
N ASN A 44 -14.33 -8.19 -11.30
CA ASN A 44 -15.06 -7.28 -12.15
C ASN A 44 -15.09 -5.92 -11.46
N GLY A 45 -14.32 -4.97 -11.98
CA GLY A 45 -14.36 -3.58 -11.54
C GLY A 45 -13.06 -3.09 -10.91
N ARG A 46 -12.12 -2.67 -11.77
CA ARG A 46 -11.29 -1.50 -11.49
C ARG A 46 -12.24 -0.34 -11.15
N GLY A 47 -12.48 -0.12 -9.85
CA GLY A 47 -13.40 0.90 -9.36
C GLY A 47 -13.83 0.82 -7.89
N LEU A 48 -13.62 -0.31 -7.19
CA LEU A 48 -14.11 -0.46 -5.80
C LEU A 48 -13.05 -0.84 -4.75
N GLY A 49 -11.82 -1.19 -5.16
CA GLY A 49 -10.73 -1.55 -4.23
C GLY A 49 -10.22 -0.37 -3.37
N GLU A 50 -10.06 0.82 -3.96
CA GLU A 50 -9.71 2.03 -3.21
C GLU A 50 -10.84 2.49 -2.28
N ALA A 51 -12.10 2.38 -2.73
CA ALA A 51 -13.25 2.70 -1.91
C ALA A 51 -13.39 1.75 -0.72
N SER A 52 -13.09 0.46 -0.89
CA SER A 52 -13.14 -0.54 0.18
C SER A 52 -12.04 -0.32 1.22
N GLY A 53 -10.78 -0.13 0.79
CA GLY A 53 -9.67 0.10 1.72
C GLY A 53 -9.79 1.43 2.48
N LEU A 54 -10.23 2.50 1.81
CA LEU A 54 -10.45 3.80 2.46
C LEU A 54 -11.68 3.79 3.39
N ALA A 55 -12.73 3.05 3.03
CA ALA A 55 -13.90 2.88 3.88
C ALA A 55 -13.57 2.06 5.14
N GLU A 56 -12.77 1.01 5.00
CA GLU A 56 -12.28 0.20 6.11
C GLU A 56 -11.39 1.05 7.04
N LEU A 57 -10.42 1.78 6.50
CA LEU A 57 -9.59 2.73 7.28
C LEU A 57 -10.42 3.77 8.02
N ARG A 58 -11.43 4.37 7.36
CA ARG A 58 -12.34 5.32 8.01
C ARG A 58 -13.14 4.69 9.15
N GLN A 59 -13.52 3.42 9.01
CA GLN A 59 -14.23 2.70 10.06
C GLN A 59 -13.33 2.47 11.28
N TRP A 60 -12.06 2.12 11.05
CA TRP A 60 -11.05 2.02 12.10
C TRP A 60 -10.79 3.35 12.83
N PHE A 61 -10.65 4.47 12.09
CA PHE A 61 -10.51 5.79 12.71
C PHE A 61 -11.74 6.18 13.53
N LYS A 62 -12.95 5.90 13.03
CA LYS A 62 -14.20 6.16 13.78
C LYS A 62 -14.34 5.27 15.02
N ALA A 63 -13.75 4.07 15.02
CA ALA A 63 -13.67 3.23 16.20
C ALA A 63 -12.65 3.79 17.21
N ALA A 64 -11.49 4.24 16.74
CA ALA A 64 -10.46 4.88 17.56
C ALA A 64 -10.97 6.16 18.23
N ASP A 65 -11.65 7.05 17.50
CA ASP A 65 -12.25 8.27 18.04
C ASP A 65 -13.29 7.97 19.13
N ARG A 66 -14.10 6.93 18.95
CA ARG A 66 -15.09 6.51 19.95
C ARG A 66 -14.42 5.93 21.19
N ALA A 67 -13.33 5.19 21.03
CA ALA A 67 -12.53 4.69 22.14
C ALA A 67 -11.88 5.84 22.91
N MET A 68 -11.30 6.81 22.20
CA MET A 68 -10.69 7.99 22.80
C MET A 68 -11.69 8.88 23.54
N LYS A 69 -12.91 9.07 23.01
CA LYS A 69 -13.98 9.81 23.71
C LYS A 69 -14.41 9.17 25.04
N LYS A 70 -14.25 7.86 25.18
CA LYS A 70 -14.57 7.11 26.41
C LYS A 70 -13.36 6.90 27.31
N ALA A 71 -12.16 7.24 26.84
CA ALA A 71 -10.97 7.16 27.65
C ALA A 71 -11.02 8.21 28.75
N LEU A 72 -10.63 7.82 29.97
CA LEU A 72 -10.30 8.80 31.01
C LEU A 72 -9.23 9.74 30.45
N PRO A 73 -9.32 11.06 30.71
CA PRO A 73 -8.26 11.97 30.32
C PRO A 73 -6.96 11.46 30.97
N GLY A 74 -6.06 10.95 30.14
CA GLY A 74 -4.70 10.63 30.57
C GLY A 74 -3.97 11.91 30.94
N ARG A 75 -2.79 11.78 31.56
CA ARG A 75 -1.91 12.94 31.72
C ARG A 75 -1.72 13.62 30.38
N GLY A 76 -1.92 14.93 30.35
CA GLY A 76 -1.72 15.70 29.14
C GLY A 76 -0.29 15.54 28.65
N VAL A 77 -0.07 15.63 27.33
CA VAL A 77 1.29 15.64 26.74
C VAL A 77 2.20 16.60 27.51
N ARG A 78 1.67 17.75 27.93
CA ARG A 78 2.37 18.72 28.77
C ARG A 78 2.82 18.16 30.13
N GLU A 79 1.97 17.43 30.84
CA GLU A 79 2.30 16.84 32.15
C GLU A 79 3.30 15.69 32.03
N ILE A 80 3.28 14.95 30.93
CA ILE A 80 4.28 13.92 30.62
C ILE A 80 5.65 14.57 30.40
N LEU A 81 5.70 15.61 29.56
CA LEU A 81 6.93 16.36 29.29
C LEU A 81 7.46 17.08 30.54
N GLU A 82 6.58 17.60 31.39
CA GLU A 82 6.95 18.25 32.65
C GLU A 82 7.54 17.24 33.65
N ALA A 83 6.98 16.02 33.72
CA ALA A 83 7.49 14.95 34.57
C ALA A 83 8.86 14.44 34.09
N ASP A 84 9.04 14.26 32.78
CA ASP A 84 10.32 13.87 32.19
C ASP A 84 11.38 14.97 32.37
N ARG A 85 11.01 16.24 32.21
CA ARG A 85 11.90 17.37 32.47
C ARG A 85 12.38 17.39 33.93
N ARG A 86 11.47 17.24 34.90
CA ARG A 86 11.83 17.15 36.32
C ARG A 86 12.75 15.97 36.62
N ARG A 87 12.57 14.83 35.95
CA ARG A 87 13.44 13.65 36.09
C ARG A 87 14.86 13.91 35.58
N LEU A 88 15.01 14.75 34.55
CA LEU A 88 16.32 15.12 33.99
C LEU A 88 17.01 16.25 34.78
N GLU A 89 16.24 17.12 35.43
CA GLU A 89 16.73 18.26 36.21
C GLU A 89 17.13 17.91 37.67
N MET A 90 16.76 16.73 38.18
CA MET A 90 17.20 16.22 39.49
C MET A 90 17.98 14.90 39.34
N PRO A 91 19.33 14.92 39.37
CA PRO A 91 20.14 13.71 39.52
C PRO A 91 20.04 13.10 40.93
#